data_AF-A0A852AEI0-F1
#
_entry.id   AF-A0A852AEI0-F1
#
_cell.length_a   1.000
_cell.length_b   1.000
_cell.length_c   1.000
_cell.angle_alpha   90.00
_cell.angle_beta   90.00
_cell.angle_gamma   90.00
#
_symmetry.space_group_name_H-M   'P 1'
#
loop_
_entity.id
_entity.type
_entity.pdbx_description
1 polymer ?
#
loop_
_entity_poly.entity_id
_entity_poly.type
_entity_poly.pdbx_seq_one_letter_code
_entity_poly.pdbx_strand_id
1 'polypeptide(L)'
;FRIHAEFQLNEPPNFPFWFSPGQFTGYIVLSKDSSHVRDFRLLVPNNSLDLYPVLEPRRGLGAGPRQPVPLQMELESTGPSVPSVIHDEDGKVLDSRDPSGEPIHFVFEEITWQQQIPWQEAAHRLEVAMYPFKKVSYLPFTEAFERAQAEKKLVHSILLWAKPPVPLPVPGSGRTLRETVLESSPILALLNESFISSWSLVKELEELQSNRENELHSKLAKLHLEKYNFPVEMIICLPNGTVIHHINANYFLDITSMKPEDVESSIFSFSTNFEDPSTATYLQFLKEGLHRAKPYLQP
;
A
#
# COMPACT_ATOMS: atom_id res chain seq x y z
N PHE A 1 -9.56 -12.61 -5.28
CA PHE A 1 -10.86 -12.23 -5.86
C PHE A 1 -10.82 -10.74 -6.17
N ARG A 2 -11.48 -10.29 -7.24
CA ARG A 2 -11.66 -8.86 -7.54
C ARG A 2 -13.15 -8.60 -7.48
N ILE A 3 -13.56 -7.57 -6.74
CA ILE A 3 -14.96 -7.16 -6.65
C ILE A 3 -15.10 -5.74 -7.17
N HIS A 4 -16.17 -5.52 -7.93
CA HIS A 4 -16.68 -4.21 -8.28
C HIS A 4 -18.12 -4.16 -7.78
N ALA A 5 -18.37 -3.35 -6.77
CA ALA A 5 -19.68 -3.25 -6.13
C ALA A 5 -19.98 -1.80 -5.79
N GLU A 6 -21.21 -1.39 -6.09
CA GLU A 6 -21.75 -0.06 -5.84
C GLU A 6 -23.14 -0.20 -5.21
N PHE A 7 -23.46 0.70 -4.28
CA PHE A 7 -24.76 0.72 -3.61
C PHE A 7 -25.61 1.84 -4.18
N GLN A 8 -26.82 1.52 -4.63
CA GLN A 8 -27.81 2.54 -4.93
C GLN A 8 -28.43 3.04 -3.63
N LEU A 9 -28.24 4.31 -3.32
CA LEU A 9 -28.72 4.92 -2.07
C LEU A 9 -30.15 5.46 -2.16
N ASN A 10 -30.81 5.34 -3.31
CA ASN A 10 -32.15 5.83 -3.53
C ASN A 10 -33.01 4.88 -4.40
N GLU A 11 -34.31 4.91 -4.19
CA GLU A 11 -35.25 4.06 -4.94
C GLU A 11 -35.84 4.79 -6.17
N PRO A 12 -36.17 4.05 -7.26
CA PRO A 12 -36.95 4.58 -8.38
C PRO A 12 -38.26 5.24 -7.89
N PRO A 13 -38.73 6.33 -8.52
CA PRO A 13 -38.38 6.84 -9.85
C PRO A 13 -37.27 7.90 -9.87
N ASN A 14 -36.56 8.12 -8.76
CA ASN A 14 -35.50 9.13 -8.71
C ASN A 14 -34.28 8.69 -9.54
N PHE A 15 -33.53 9.66 -10.09
CA PHE A 15 -32.26 9.39 -10.76
C PHE A 15 -31.30 8.67 -9.80
N PRO A 16 -30.69 7.55 -10.21
CA PRO A 16 -29.93 6.70 -9.31
C PRO A 16 -28.72 7.44 -8.74
N PHE A 17 -28.56 7.34 -7.42
CA PHE A 17 -27.49 7.93 -6.64
C PHE A 17 -26.64 6.80 -6.08
N TRP A 18 -25.41 6.66 -6.60
CA TRP A 18 -24.52 5.54 -6.33
C TRP A 18 -23.46 5.90 -5.30
N PHE A 19 -23.13 4.91 -4.46
CA PHE A 19 -22.01 4.95 -3.54
C PHE A 19 -21.06 3.79 -3.81
N SER A 20 -19.80 4.11 -4.08
CA SER A 20 -18.74 3.12 -4.35
C SER A 20 -17.76 3.13 -3.17
N PRO A 21 -17.76 2.09 -2.30
CA PRO A 21 -16.89 2.06 -1.13
C PRO A 21 -15.41 1.97 -1.51
N GLY A 22 -14.55 2.67 -0.78
CA GLY A 22 -13.09 2.57 -0.93
C GLY A 22 -12.49 1.27 -0.37
N GLN A 23 -13.24 0.54 0.46
CA GLN A 23 -12.83 -0.72 1.06
C GLN A 23 -14.05 -1.58 1.39
N PHE A 24 -13.87 -2.90 1.26
CA PHE A 24 -14.76 -3.91 1.80
C PHE A 24 -13.99 -4.81 2.77
N THR A 25 -14.70 -5.41 3.74
CA THR A 25 -14.17 -6.43 4.65
C THR A 25 -15.15 -7.59 4.71
N GLY A 26 -14.67 -8.80 4.91
CA GLY A 26 -15.53 -9.97 4.85
C GLY A 26 -14.75 -11.26 4.88
N TYR A 27 -15.45 -12.36 4.64
CA TYR A 27 -14.84 -13.67 4.52
C TYR A 27 -15.52 -14.46 3.40
N ILE A 28 -14.75 -15.40 2.85
CA ILE A 28 -15.21 -16.32 1.82
C ILE A 28 -14.76 -17.73 2.21
N VAL A 29 -15.68 -18.69 2.13
CA VAL A 29 -15.39 -20.11 2.31
C VAL A 29 -15.46 -20.75 0.93
N LEU A 30 -14.32 -21.23 0.47
CA LEU A 30 -14.15 -21.86 -0.84
C LEU A 30 -13.85 -23.34 -0.65
N SER A 31 -14.32 -24.16 -1.58
CA SER A 31 -13.82 -25.53 -1.74
C SER A 31 -12.32 -25.54 -2.02
N LYS A 32 -11.63 -26.60 -1.57
CA LYS A 32 -10.16 -26.74 -1.71
C LYS A 32 -9.71 -26.71 -3.17
N ASP A 33 -10.54 -27.24 -4.07
CA ASP A 33 -10.31 -27.25 -5.52
C ASP A 33 -10.84 -25.97 -6.21
N SER A 34 -11.35 -25.01 -5.45
CA SER A 34 -11.96 -23.76 -5.93
C SER A 34 -13.14 -23.98 -6.90
N SER A 35 -13.79 -25.15 -6.86
CA SER A 35 -14.93 -25.47 -7.73
C SER A 35 -16.19 -24.66 -7.39
N HIS A 36 -16.36 -24.30 -6.13
CA HIS A 36 -17.51 -23.55 -5.63
C HIS A 36 -17.19 -22.73 -4.36
N VAL A 37 -17.97 -21.66 -4.18
CA VAL A 37 -18.07 -20.85 -2.95
C VAL A 37 -19.18 -21.43 -2.08
N ARG A 38 -18.90 -21.68 -0.79
CA ARG A 38 -19.89 -22.19 0.18
C ARG A 38 -20.58 -21.07 0.96
N ASP A 39 -19.79 -20.11 1.43
CA ASP A 39 -20.26 -18.98 2.21
C ASP A 39 -19.49 -17.74 1.76
N PHE A 40 -20.20 -16.64 1.61
CA PHE A 40 -19.64 -15.37 1.21
C PHE A 40 -20.33 -14.25 1.97
N ARG A 41 -19.55 -13.53 2.75
CA ARG A 41 -20.01 -12.36 3.48
C ARG A 41 -19.08 -11.20 3.25
N LEU A 42 -19.63 -10.07 2.86
CA LEU A 42 -18.89 -8.85 2.59
C LEU A 42 -19.65 -7.65 3.15
N LEU A 43 -18.95 -6.75 3.84
CA LEU A 43 -19.53 -5.56 4.42
C LEU A 43 -18.60 -4.37 4.22
N VAL A 44 -19.20 -3.17 4.21
CA VAL A 44 -18.44 -1.91 4.25
C VAL A 44 -18.05 -1.62 5.72
N PRO A 45 -16.76 -1.45 6.04
CA PRO A 45 -16.33 -1.21 7.42
C PRO A 45 -16.89 0.11 7.98
N ASN A 46 -17.54 0.06 9.15
CA ASN A 46 -18.15 1.24 9.79
C ASN A 46 -17.25 1.97 10.79
N ASN A 47 -16.01 1.50 11.00
CA ASN A 47 -15.19 1.94 12.13
C ASN A 47 -14.48 3.30 11.89
N SER A 48 -14.56 3.86 10.68
CA SER A 48 -13.87 5.12 10.32
C SER A 48 -14.55 5.86 9.16
N LEU A 49 -15.82 5.57 8.90
CA LEU A 49 -16.60 6.29 7.90
C LEU A 49 -16.99 7.66 8.46
N ASP A 50 -16.04 8.61 8.45
CA ASP A 50 -16.37 9.97 8.05
C ASP A 50 -16.82 9.88 6.59
N LEU A 51 -18.04 9.37 6.38
CA LEU A 51 -18.80 9.66 5.18
C LEU A 51 -18.93 11.17 5.20
N TYR A 52 -18.01 11.89 4.57
CA TYR A 52 -18.39 13.11 3.88
C TYR A 52 -19.31 12.59 2.79
N PRO A 53 -20.64 12.65 2.95
CA PRO A 53 -21.41 12.51 1.76
C PRO A 53 -20.99 13.74 0.95
N VAL A 54 -20.75 13.58 -0.34
CA VAL A 54 -20.78 14.71 -1.26
C VAL A 54 -22.25 15.16 -1.27
N LEU A 55 -22.69 15.77 -0.16
CA LEU A 55 -23.92 16.51 -0.02
C LEU A 55 -23.63 17.81 -0.77
N GLU A 56 -23.75 17.77 -2.09
CA GLU A 56 -24.14 19.00 -2.76
C GLU A 56 -25.51 19.37 -2.17
N PRO A 57 -25.64 20.50 -1.45
CA PRO A 57 -26.92 20.87 -0.89
C PRO A 57 -27.83 21.21 -2.07
N ARG A 58 -28.90 20.44 -2.28
CA ARG A 58 -30.07 20.98 -2.98
C ARG A 58 -30.53 22.20 -2.18
N ARG A 59 -30.26 23.40 -2.71
CA ARG A 59 -30.79 24.67 -2.20
C ARG A 59 -32.29 24.50 -1.93
N GLY A 60 -32.72 24.71 -0.69
CA GLY A 60 -34.10 25.14 -0.43
C GLY A 60 -34.87 24.53 0.73
N LEU A 61 -34.34 23.65 1.57
CA LEU A 61 -35.10 23.14 2.73
C LEU A 61 -34.26 23.18 4.01
N GLY A 62 -34.80 23.85 5.02
CA GLY A 62 -34.14 24.21 6.28
C GLY A 62 -33.44 23.04 6.98
N ALA A 63 -32.17 23.25 7.30
CA ALA A 63 -31.31 22.28 7.95
C ALA A 63 -31.54 22.27 9.47
N GLY A 64 -32.16 21.19 9.97
CA GLY A 64 -31.94 20.73 11.34
C GLY A 64 -30.76 19.75 11.38
N PRO A 65 -30.05 19.61 12.51
CA PRO A 65 -28.92 18.69 12.62
C PRO A 65 -29.42 17.25 12.48
N ARG A 66 -29.16 16.61 11.34
CA ARG A 66 -29.39 15.16 11.17
C ARG A 66 -28.19 14.42 11.73
N GLN A 67 -28.41 13.62 12.76
CA GLN A 67 -27.42 12.66 13.24
C GLN A 67 -27.05 11.70 12.09
N PRO A 68 -25.77 11.31 11.95
CA PRO A 68 -25.37 10.32 10.96
C PRO A 68 -26.04 8.99 11.31
N VAL A 69 -26.96 8.53 10.47
CA VAL A 69 -27.52 7.19 10.57
C VAL A 69 -26.50 6.24 9.94
N PRO A 70 -25.96 5.25 10.67
CA PRO A 70 -25.03 4.29 10.10
C PRO A 70 -25.78 3.44 9.06
N LEU A 71 -25.41 3.58 7.78
CA LEU A 71 -25.91 2.72 6.72
C LEU A 71 -25.14 1.39 6.82
N GLN A 72 -25.82 0.32 7.24
CA GLN A 72 -25.25 -1.03 7.18
C GLN A 72 -25.34 -1.51 5.73
N MET A 73 -24.20 -1.47 5.03
CA MET A 73 -24.05 -1.94 3.66
C MET A 73 -23.33 -3.28 3.66
N GLU A 74 -24.09 -4.35 3.40
CA GLU A 74 -23.65 -5.74 3.52
C GLU A 74 -24.22 -6.58 2.37
N LEU A 75 -23.40 -7.51 1.88
CA LEU A 75 -23.74 -8.52 0.90
C LEU A 75 -23.46 -9.88 1.53
N GLU A 76 -24.51 -10.66 1.75
CA GLU A 76 -24.43 -11.99 2.33
C GLU A 76 -25.03 -13.01 1.35
N SER A 77 -24.29 -14.09 1.10
CA SER A 77 -24.77 -15.25 0.37
C SER A 77 -24.59 -16.47 1.25
N THR A 78 -25.69 -16.91 1.86
CA THR A 78 -25.74 -18.04 2.79
C THR A 78 -25.85 -19.40 2.08
N GLY A 79 -25.77 -19.43 0.75
CA GLY A 79 -25.95 -20.62 -0.08
C GLY A 79 -24.79 -20.82 -1.05
N PRO A 80 -24.57 -22.06 -1.52
CA PRO A 80 -23.46 -22.34 -2.41
C PRO A 80 -23.61 -21.68 -3.78
N SER A 81 -22.49 -21.30 -4.39
CA SER A 81 -22.47 -20.78 -5.75
C SER A 81 -22.97 -21.83 -6.74
N VAL A 82 -23.93 -21.46 -7.58
CA VAL A 82 -24.35 -22.27 -8.72
C VAL A 82 -23.39 -22.00 -9.89
N PRO A 83 -22.88 -23.02 -10.61
CA PRO A 83 -22.10 -22.81 -11.83
C PRO A 83 -22.90 -21.94 -12.82
N SER A 84 -22.32 -20.82 -13.26
CA SER A 84 -22.98 -19.91 -14.20
C SER A 84 -22.90 -20.48 -15.62
N VAL A 85 -24.05 -20.59 -16.28
CA VAL A 85 -24.12 -20.68 -17.75
C VAL A 85 -23.95 -19.25 -18.28
N ILE A 86 -22.87 -18.99 -19.01
CA ILE A 86 -22.64 -17.68 -19.62
C ILE A 86 -23.38 -17.67 -20.96
N HIS A 87 -24.25 -16.69 -21.16
CA HIS A 87 -24.98 -16.47 -22.41
C HIS A 87 -24.40 -15.26 -23.15
N ASP A 88 -24.42 -15.30 -24.49
CA ASP A 88 -24.13 -14.18 -25.39
C ASP A 88 -25.32 -13.20 -25.46
N GLU A 89 -25.13 -12.05 -26.10
CA GLU A 89 -26.15 -11.03 -26.37
C GLU A 89 -27.36 -11.60 -27.13
N ASP A 90 -27.16 -12.62 -27.95
CA ASP A 90 -28.21 -13.36 -28.68
C ASP A 90 -28.85 -14.50 -27.86
N GLY A 91 -28.53 -14.64 -26.57
CA GLY A 91 -29.05 -15.67 -25.67
C GLY A 91 -28.40 -17.06 -25.85
N LYS A 92 -27.39 -17.18 -26.71
CA LYS A 92 -26.68 -18.43 -26.99
C LYS A 92 -25.64 -18.72 -25.92
N VAL A 93 -25.52 -19.96 -25.46
CA VAL A 93 -24.56 -20.35 -24.41
C VAL A 93 -23.12 -20.21 -24.93
N LEU A 94 -22.32 -19.36 -24.28
CA LEU A 94 -20.90 -19.13 -24.53
C LEU A 94 -20.00 -20.10 -23.74
N ASP A 95 -20.37 -20.39 -22.49
CA ASP A 95 -19.67 -21.34 -21.63
C ASP A 95 -20.67 -21.98 -20.68
N SER A 96 -20.72 -23.31 -20.69
CA SER A 96 -21.45 -24.11 -19.71
C SER A 96 -20.53 -25.21 -19.22
N ARG A 97 -20.24 -25.21 -17.92
CA ARG A 97 -19.81 -26.45 -17.24
C ARG A 97 -21.02 -27.39 -17.17
N ASP A 98 -21.21 -28.11 -18.27
CA ASP A 98 -22.10 -29.24 -18.54
C ASP A 98 -23.54 -29.20 -17.95
N PRO A 99 -24.58 -28.98 -18.77
CA PRO A 99 -25.98 -29.07 -18.35
C PRO A 99 -26.55 -30.50 -18.37
N SER A 100 -25.74 -31.54 -18.66
CA SER A 100 -26.21 -32.94 -18.77
C SER A 100 -25.97 -33.82 -17.54
N GLY A 101 -25.27 -33.32 -16.52
CA GLY A 101 -25.07 -34.00 -15.24
C GLY A 101 -26.15 -33.63 -14.23
N GLU A 102 -26.56 -34.60 -13.40
CA GLU A 102 -27.44 -34.39 -12.24
C GLU A 102 -27.08 -33.10 -11.47
N PRO A 103 -28.06 -32.39 -10.86
CA PRO A 103 -27.75 -31.25 -10.02
C PRO A 103 -26.64 -31.65 -9.07
N ILE A 104 -25.49 -30.95 -9.11
CA ILE A 104 -24.35 -31.28 -8.26
C ILE A 104 -24.83 -31.08 -6.81
N HIS A 105 -25.26 -32.19 -6.21
CA HIS A 105 -25.65 -32.25 -4.81
C HIS A 105 -24.35 -32.20 -4.02
N PHE A 106 -23.92 -30.98 -3.70
CA PHE A 106 -22.80 -30.79 -2.79
C PHE A 106 -23.23 -31.30 -1.41
N VAL A 107 -22.72 -32.47 -1.03
CA VAL A 107 -22.78 -32.94 0.35
C VAL A 107 -21.74 -32.15 1.11
N PHE A 108 -22.18 -31.08 1.77
CA PHE A 108 -21.31 -30.26 2.58
C PHE A 108 -20.95 -31.00 3.86
N GLU A 109 -19.72 -31.48 3.94
CA GLU A 109 -19.16 -31.96 5.20
C GLU A 109 -19.17 -30.83 6.24
N GLU A 110 -19.42 -31.20 7.49
CA GLU A 110 -19.30 -30.29 8.62
C GLU A 110 -17.82 -29.89 8.76
N ILE A 111 -17.51 -28.61 8.54
CA ILE A 111 -16.12 -28.14 8.56
C ILE A 111 -15.63 -28.15 10.00
N THR A 112 -14.74 -29.08 10.30
CA THR A 112 -13.99 -29.07 11.56
C THR A 112 -12.67 -28.33 11.35
N TRP A 113 -12.58 -27.12 11.88
CA TRP A 113 -11.37 -26.31 11.81
C TRP A 113 -10.24 -26.96 12.62
N GLN A 114 -9.15 -27.32 11.96
CA GLN A 114 -7.97 -27.93 12.61
C GLN A 114 -6.98 -26.90 13.14
N GLN A 115 -6.89 -25.76 12.44
CA GLN A 115 -5.93 -24.70 12.72
C GLN A 115 -6.58 -23.35 12.43
N GLN A 116 -6.25 -22.38 13.26
CA GLN A 116 -6.64 -20.99 13.09
C GLN A 116 -5.42 -20.13 13.39
N ILE A 117 -5.20 -19.12 12.55
CA ILE A 117 -4.22 -18.07 12.84
C ILE A 117 -4.95 -16.83 13.39
N PRO A 118 -4.34 -16.07 14.31
CA PRO A 118 -4.90 -14.80 14.76
C PRO A 118 -5.13 -13.84 13.59
N TRP A 119 -6.14 -12.99 13.70
CA TRP A 119 -6.47 -12.01 12.66
C TRP A 119 -5.28 -11.09 12.34
N GLN A 120 -4.53 -10.64 13.34
CA GLN A 120 -3.37 -9.77 13.14
C GLN A 120 -2.30 -10.45 12.28
N GLU A 121 -2.05 -11.73 12.54
CA GLU A 121 -1.10 -12.54 11.79
C GLU A 121 -1.58 -12.78 10.35
N ALA A 122 -2.87 -13.10 10.18
CA ALA A 122 -3.47 -13.27 8.86
C ALA A 122 -3.38 -11.98 8.03
N ALA A 123 -3.75 -10.85 8.63
CA ALA A 123 -3.69 -9.54 8.00
C ALA A 123 -2.26 -9.16 7.62
N HIS A 124 -1.29 -9.37 8.51
CA HIS A 124 0.12 -9.11 8.22
C HIS A 124 0.65 -9.99 7.09
N ARG A 125 0.36 -11.30 7.09
CA ARG A 125 0.77 -12.21 6.00
C ARG A 125 0.17 -11.82 4.67
N LEU A 126 -1.11 -11.49 4.65
CA LEU A 126 -1.80 -11.03 3.44
C LEU A 126 -1.20 -9.72 2.94
N GLU A 127 -0.92 -8.80 3.85
CA GLU A 127 -0.31 -7.52 3.55
C GLU A 127 1.08 -7.67 2.94
N VAL A 128 1.96 -8.51 3.51
CA VAL A 128 3.30 -8.78 2.97
C VAL A 128 3.21 -9.52 1.62
N ALA A 129 2.23 -10.39 1.44
CA ALA A 129 2.01 -11.09 0.18
C ALA A 129 1.56 -10.14 -0.95
N MET A 130 0.73 -9.14 -0.63
CA MET A 130 0.24 -8.14 -1.59
C MET A 130 1.22 -6.98 -1.78
N TYR A 131 2.04 -6.69 -0.78
CA TYR A 131 2.98 -5.59 -0.75
C TYR A 131 4.38 -6.08 -0.34
N PRO A 132 5.14 -6.71 -1.26
CA PRO A 132 6.42 -7.34 -0.95
C PRO A 132 7.46 -6.41 -0.31
N PHE A 133 7.38 -5.09 -0.57
CA PHE A 133 8.25 -4.11 0.09
C PHE A 133 8.13 -4.13 1.62
N LYS A 134 6.98 -4.55 2.16
CA LYS A 134 6.74 -4.70 3.62
C LYS A 134 7.46 -5.89 4.25
N LYS A 135 8.25 -6.66 3.49
CA LYS A 135 9.24 -7.60 4.04
C LYS A 135 10.34 -6.87 4.83
N VAL A 136 10.53 -5.57 4.58
CA VAL A 136 11.35 -4.68 5.42
C VAL A 136 10.46 -4.01 6.46
N SER A 137 10.94 -3.93 7.70
CA SER A 137 10.25 -3.23 8.77
C SER A 137 10.44 -1.72 8.63
N TYR A 138 9.36 -0.99 8.34
CA TYR A 138 9.33 0.47 8.34
C TYR A 138 8.82 0.96 9.69
N LEU A 139 9.65 1.68 10.43
CA LEU A 139 9.32 2.22 11.75
C LEU A 139 8.81 3.66 11.65
N PRO A 140 8.06 4.14 12.65
CA PRO A 140 7.80 5.56 12.84
C PRO A 140 9.11 6.36 12.88
N PHE A 141 9.06 7.62 12.43
CA PHE A 141 10.26 8.45 12.26
C PHE A 141 11.18 8.43 13.49
N THR A 142 10.65 8.75 14.67
CA THR A 142 11.44 8.85 15.90
C THR A 142 12.01 7.49 16.34
N GLU A 143 11.19 6.43 16.29
CA GLU A 143 11.58 5.07 16.64
C GLU A 143 12.68 4.52 15.72
N ALA A 144 12.67 4.92 14.44
CA ALA A 144 13.71 4.54 13.48
C ALA A 144 15.09 5.07 13.91
N PHE A 145 15.18 6.33 14.37
CA PHE A 145 16.44 6.91 14.85
C PHE A 145 16.90 6.30 16.17
N GLU A 146 15.98 6.05 17.10
CA GLU A 146 16.29 5.38 18.36
C GLU A 146 16.86 3.97 18.11
N ARG A 147 16.21 3.19 17.23
CA ARG A 147 16.69 1.85 16.86
C ARG A 147 18.00 1.90 16.08
N ALA A 148 18.16 2.85 15.17
CA ALA A 148 19.40 3.02 14.42
C ALA A 148 20.58 3.38 15.33
N GLN A 149 20.33 4.17 16.37
CA GLN A 149 21.35 4.49 17.38
C GLN A 149 21.72 3.26 18.21
N ALA A 150 20.74 2.44 18.60
CA ALA A 150 20.96 1.21 19.36
C ALA A 150 21.71 0.14 18.54
N GLU A 151 21.33 -0.06 17.27
CA GLU A 151 21.93 -1.06 16.37
C GLU A 151 23.18 -0.56 15.63
N LYS A 152 23.54 0.73 15.77
CA LYS A 152 24.63 1.39 15.03
C LYS A 152 24.50 1.22 13.50
N LYS A 153 23.27 1.29 13.00
CA LYS A 153 22.94 1.20 11.57
C LYS A 153 22.62 2.57 11.00
N LEU A 154 22.66 2.70 9.68
CA LEU A 154 22.18 3.91 9.00
C LEU A 154 20.64 3.92 8.97
N VAL A 155 20.06 5.11 8.88
CA VAL A 155 18.63 5.26 8.64
C VAL A 155 18.39 5.46 7.16
N HIS A 156 17.49 4.65 6.61
CA HIS A 156 16.92 4.81 5.29
C HIS A 156 15.53 5.43 5.44
N SER A 157 15.38 6.71 5.10
CA SER A 157 14.14 7.46 5.31
C SER A 157 13.51 7.82 3.97
N ILE A 158 12.24 7.47 3.78
CA ILE A 158 11.42 7.94 2.66
C ILE A 158 10.48 9.03 3.18
N LEU A 159 10.61 10.24 2.66
CA LEU A 159 9.81 11.39 3.06
C LEU A 159 8.83 11.79 1.94
N LEU A 160 7.53 11.81 2.26
CA LEU A 160 6.45 12.10 1.32
C LEU A 160 5.71 13.39 1.66
N TRP A 161 5.29 14.15 0.65
CA TRP A 161 4.38 15.30 0.84
C TRP A 161 3.06 14.94 1.54
N ALA A 162 2.38 13.87 1.10
CA ALA A 162 1.04 13.53 1.56
C ALA A 162 0.82 12.02 1.72
N LYS A 163 -0.03 11.66 2.70
CA LYS A 163 -0.54 10.30 2.88
C LYS A 163 -1.41 9.96 1.66
N PRO A 164 -1.17 8.85 0.94
CA PRO A 164 -2.21 8.35 0.03
C PRO A 164 -3.47 8.09 0.89
N PRO A 165 -4.62 8.71 0.60
CA PRO A 165 -5.78 8.68 1.50
C PRO A 165 -6.41 7.29 1.67
N VAL A 166 -5.91 6.25 0.98
CA VAL A 166 -6.40 4.87 0.98
C VAL A 166 -5.20 3.98 0.57
N PRO A 167 -5.15 2.66 0.83
CA PRO A 167 -4.23 1.74 0.14
C PRO A 167 -4.41 1.68 -1.40
N LEU A 168 -5.22 2.57 -1.99
CA LEU A 168 -5.34 2.72 -3.43
C LEU A 168 -4.15 3.49 -4.03
N PRO A 169 -3.70 3.11 -5.23
CA PRO A 169 -2.49 3.64 -5.84
C PRO A 169 -2.70 5.09 -6.27
N VAL A 170 -2.16 6.03 -5.49
CA VAL A 170 -1.97 7.40 -5.98
C VAL A 170 -0.98 7.34 -7.15
N PRO A 171 -1.31 7.86 -8.35
CA PRO A 171 -0.35 7.93 -9.43
C PRO A 171 0.74 8.92 -9.01
N GLY A 172 1.94 8.42 -8.76
CA GLY A 172 3.04 9.24 -8.29
C GLY A 172 4.30 8.42 -8.08
N SER A 173 5.44 9.10 -7.99
CA SER A 173 6.76 8.51 -7.84
C SER A 173 6.91 7.57 -6.63
N GLY A 174 6.13 7.78 -5.56
CA GLY A 174 6.04 6.86 -4.43
C GLY A 174 5.33 5.52 -4.72
N ARG A 175 4.54 5.42 -5.79
CA ARG A 175 3.98 4.14 -6.29
C ARG A 175 5.05 3.36 -7.03
N THR A 176 5.75 4.00 -7.96
CA THR A 176 6.82 3.35 -8.73
C THR A 176 7.88 2.76 -7.80
N LEU A 177 8.32 3.52 -6.78
CA LEU A 177 9.26 3.00 -5.79
C LEU A 177 8.76 1.73 -5.07
N ARG A 178 7.47 1.66 -4.72
CA ARG A 178 6.87 0.50 -4.05
C ARG A 178 6.73 -0.72 -4.95
N GLU A 179 6.26 -0.49 -6.18
CA GLU A 179 5.84 -1.54 -7.13
C GLU A 179 6.99 -2.03 -8.02
N THR A 180 8.17 -1.39 -7.97
CA THR A 180 9.35 -1.84 -8.73
C THR A 180 10.54 -2.06 -7.81
N VAL A 181 11.12 -0.97 -7.31
CA VAL A 181 12.42 -0.97 -6.64
C VAL A 181 12.39 -1.69 -5.30
N LEU A 182 11.41 -1.35 -4.44
CA LEU A 182 11.35 -1.87 -3.08
C LEU A 182 10.78 -3.30 -3.00
N GLU A 183 10.30 -3.86 -4.11
CA GLU A 183 9.96 -5.29 -4.21
C GLU A 183 11.19 -6.16 -4.53
N SER A 184 12.26 -5.55 -5.05
CA SER A 184 13.46 -6.25 -5.50
C SER A 184 14.20 -6.96 -4.36
N SER A 185 14.44 -8.26 -4.52
CA SER A 185 15.13 -9.11 -3.53
C SER A 185 16.51 -8.57 -3.08
N PRO A 186 17.43 -8.16 -3.98
CA PRO A 186 18.73 -7.60 -3.55
C PRO A 186 18.59 -6.30 -2.73
N ILE A 187 17.58 -5.48 -3.03
CA ILE A 187 17.32 -4.23 -2.29
C ILE A 187 16.76 -4.56 -0.90
N LEU A 188 15.77 -5.45 -0.83
CA LEU A 188 15.20 -5.92 0.43
C LEU A 188 16.26 -6.52 1.37
N ALA A 189 17.17 -7.33 0.82
CA ALA A 189 18.28 -7.90 1.58
C ALA A 189 19.19 -6.81 2.15
N LEU A 190 19.60 -5.86 1.31
CA LEU A 190 20.50 -4.78 1.73
C LEU A 190 19.85 -3.85 2.77
N LEU A 191 18.57 -3.52 2.61
CA LEU A 191 17.81 -2.71 3.56
C LEU A 191 17.73 -3.40 4.93
N ASN A 192 17.39 -4.69 4.98
CA ASN A 192 17.31 -5.44 6.24
C ASN A 192 18.67 -5.64 6.93
N GLU A 193 19.74 -5.81 6.16
CA GLU A 193 21.08 -6.03 6.71
C GLU A 193 21.70 -4.75 7.26
N SER A 194 21.65 -3.65 6.49
CA SER A 194 22.49 -2.47 6.73
C SER A 194 21.75 -1.23 7.21
N PHE A 195 20.41 -1.20 7.13
CA PHE A 195 19.62 0.00 7.40
C PHE A 195 18.49 -0.25 8.41
N ILE A 196 18.04 0.83 9.05
CA ILE A 196 16.73 0.93 9.68
C ILE A 196 15.86 1.80 8.78
N SER A 197 14.76 1.24 8.27
CA SER A 197 13.90 1.95 7.34
C SER A 197 12.77 2.71 8.05
N SER A 198 12.47 3.90 7.54
CA SER A 198 11.40 4.76 8.01
C SER A 198 10.58 5.29 6.83
N TRP A 199 9.28 5.45 7.05
CA TRP A 199 8.40 6.16 6.15
C TRP A 199 7.67 7.25 6.91
N SER A 200 7.76 8.50 6.43
CA SER A 200 7.18 9.65 7.15
C SER A 200 6.58 10.67 6.20
N LEU A 201 5.66 11.47 6.73
CA LEU A 201 5.04 12.57 6.01
C LEU A 201 5.71 13.90 6.33
N VAL A 202 5.77 14.81 5.36
CA VAL A 202 6.26 16.17 5.57
C VAL A 202 5.50 16.84 6.71
N LYS A 203 4.16 16.70 6.74
CA LYS A 203 3.32 17.23 7.81
C LYS A 203 3.70 16.71 9.20
N GLU A 204 4.00 15.41 9.33
CA GLU A 204 4.43 14.82 10.60
C GLU A 204 5.76 15.41 11.06
N LEU A 205 6.70 15.63 10.13
CA LEU A 205 7.99 16.24 10.44
C LEU A 205 7.87 17.73 10.77
N GLU A 206 6.97 18.47 10.11
CA GLU A 206 6.68 19.87 10.44
C GLU A 206 6.09 19.99 11.86
N GLU A 207 5.18 19.09 12.22
CA GLU A 207 4.62 18.99 13.58
C GLU A 207 5.73 18.67 14.60
N LEU A 208 6.59 17.69 14.32
CA LEU A 208 7.75 17.36 15.17
C LEU A 208 8.76 18.50 15.29
N GLN A 209 9.00 19.25 14.21
CA GLN A 209 9.86 20.43 14.23
C GLN A 209 9.27 21.53 15.13
N SER A 210 7.96 21.74 15.07
CA SER A 210 7.26 22.74 15.87
C SER A 210 7.16 22.36 17.36
N ASN A 211 7.25 21.06 17.68
CA ASN A 211 7.17 20.57 19.04
C ASN A 211 8.45 20.88 19.84
N ARG A 212 8.31 21.71 20.87
CA ARG A 212 9.42 22.16 21.73
C ARG A 212 9.76 21.20 22.86
N GLU A 213 8.97 20.16 23.08
CA GLU A 213 9.19 19.21 24.19
C GLU A 213 10.39 18.29 23.96
N ASN A 214 10.76 18.03 22.70
CA ASN A 214 11.88 17.16 22.36
C ASN A 214 12.80 17.80 21.32
N GLU A 215 13.84 18.49 21.80
CA GLU A 215 14.83 19.18 20.97
C GLU A 215 15.55 18.23 20.00
N LEU A 216 15.77 16.98 20.39
CA LEU A 216 16.42 15.98 19.53
C LEU A 216 15.52 15.67 18.32
N HIS A 217 14.26 15.34 18.54
CA HIS A 217 13.32 15.04 17.47
C HIS A 217 13.06 16.24 16.56
N SER A 218 12.95 17.44 17.13
CA SER A 218 12.82 18.68 16.36
C SER A 218 14.04 18.92 15.46
N LYS A 219 15.26 18.66 15.97
CA LYS A 219 16.50 18.75 15.17
C LYS A 219 16.54 17.70 14.05
N LEU A 220 16.19 16.45 14.34
CA LEU A 220 16.14 15.38 13.33
C LEU A 220 15.16 15.74 12.20
N ALA A 221 13.96 16.17 12.56
CA ALA A 221 12.93 16.58 11.59
C ALA A 221 13.40 17.77 10.74
N LYS A 222 14.03 18.77 11.36
CA LYS A 222 14.61 19.92 10.64
C LYS A 222 15.64 19.50 9.59
N LEU A 223 16.58 18.62 9.94
CA LEU A 223 17.63 18.15 9.02
C LEU A 223 17.05 17.40 7.81
N HIS A 224 15.93 16.68 7.99
CA HIS A 224 15.26 15.99 6.89
C HIS A 224 14.48 16.96 6.00
N LEU A 225 13.75 17.90 6.60
CA LEU A 225 13.01 18.93 5.87
C LEU A 225 13.94 19.85 5.05
N GLU A 226 15.17 20.12 5.52
CA GLU A 226 16.17 20.90 4.77
C GLU A 226 16.60 20.23 3.44
N LYS A 227 16.49 18.90 3.35
CA LYS A 227 16.85 18.13 2.15
C LYS A 227 15.67 17.73 1.30
N TYR A 228 14.47 17.86 1.84
CA TYR A 228 13.25 17.48 1.17
C TYR A 228 13.01 18.32 -0.09
N ASN A 229 12.78 17.65 -1.21
CA ASN A 229 12.21 18.25 -2.41
C ASN A 229 10.93 17.50 -2.82
N PHE A 230 9.94 18.24 -3.30
CA PHE A 230 8.65 17.68 -3.69
C PHE A 230 8.79 16.70 -4.87
N PRO A 231 7.98 15.62 -4.95
CA PRO A 231 6.97 15.15 -3.99
C PRO A 231 7.46 14.11 -2.99
N VAL A 232 8.61 13.47 -3.27
CA VAL A 232 9.17 12.37 -2.50
C VAL A 232 10.69 12.49 -2.52
N GLU A 233 11.29 12.44 -1.34
CA GLU A 233 12.75 12.43 -1.16
C GLU A 233 13.16 11.14 -0.44
N MET A 234 14.17 10.45 -0.98
CA MET A 234 14.77 9.28 -0.35
C MET A 234 16.09 9.72 0.27
N ILE A 235 16.25 9.48 1.57
CA ILE A 235 17.34 10.03 2.38
C ILE A 235 18.05 8.88 3.10
N ILE A 236 19.38 8.90 3.07
CA ILE A 236 20.26 8.07 3.89
C ILE A 236 20.95 8.99 4.88
N CYS A 237 20.80 8.70 6.16
CA CYS A 237 21.35 9.51 7.24
C CYS A 237 21.94 8.65 8.36
N LEU A 238 22.82 9.26 9.15
CA LEU A 238 23.36 8.68 10.37
C LEU A 238 22.30 8.70 11.49
N PRO A 239 22.45 7.89 12.56
CA PRO A 239 21.56 7.92 13.72
C PRO A 239 21.40 9.28 14.41
N ASN A 240 22.36 10.20 14.22
CA ASN A 240 22.29 11.56 14.75
C ASN A 240 21.52 12.54 13.84
N GLY A 241 20.98 12.07 12.72
CA GLY A 241 20.23 12.86 11.73
C GLY A 241 21.07 13.48 10.62
N THR A 242 22.40 13.37 10.65
CA THR A 242 23.25 13.91 9.58
C THR A 242 22.96 13.18 8.26
N VAL A 243 22.52 13.93 7.26
CA VAL A 243 22.22 13.40 5.92
C VAL A 243 23.51 13.13 5.15
N ILE A 244 23.68 11.89 4.72
CA ILE A 244 24.86 11.40 3.98
C ILE A 244 24.61 11.37 2.48
N HIS A 245 23.42 10.94 2.08
CA HIS A 245 23.01 10.90 0.69
C HIS A 245 21.50 11.09 0.60
N HIS A 246 21.03 11.77 -0.43
CA HIS A 246 19.61 11.82 -0.75
C HIS A 246 19.43 11.84 -2.27
N ILE A 247 18.24 11.46 -2.71
CA ILE A 247 17.81 11.53 -4.11
C ILE A 247 16.32 11.84 -4.15
N ASN A 248 15.94 12.76 -5.04
CA ASN A 248 14.55 13.09 -5.29
C ASN A 248 13.92 12.07 -6.23
N ALA A 249 12.65 11.71 -5.99
CA ALA A 249 12.01 10.68 -6.77
C ALA A 249 11.74 11.06 -8.22
N ASN A 250 11.56 12.34 -8.56
CA ASN A 250 11.41 12.75 -9.96
C ASN A 250 12.75 12.60 -10.69
N TYR A 251 13.84 13.08 -10.10
CA TYR A 251 15.18 12.89 -10.65
C TYR A 251 15.54 11.40 -10.82
N PHE A 252 15.17 10.58 -9.83
CA PHE A 252 15.32 9.13 -9.91
C PHE A 252 14.55 8.54 -11.10
N LEU A 253 13.29 8.92 -11.31
CA LEU A 253 12.51 8.43 -12.44
C LEU A 253 13.10 8.87 -13.78
N ASP A 254 13.56 10.11 -13.87
CA ASP A 254 14.16 10.66 -15.08
C ASP A 254 15.39 9.84 -15.51
N ILE A 255 16.33 9.59 -14.60
CA ILE A 255 17.55 8.81 -14.91
C ILE A 255 17.25 7.34 -15.26
N THR A 256 16.19 6.77 -14.70
CA THR A 256 15.80 5.37 -14.96
C THR A 256 14.94 5.19 -16.20
N SER A 257 14.37 6.28 -16.73
CA SER A 257 13.55 6.29 -17.94
C SER A 257 14.37 6.39 -19.24
N MET A 258 15.66 6.74 -19.13
CA MET A 258 16.53 6.87 -20.29
C MET A 258 16.91 5.51 -20.86
N LYS A 259 16.95 5.43 -22.19
CA LYS A 259 17.39 4.21 -22.88
C LYS A 259 18.89 4.00 -22.62
N PRO A 260 19.36 2.75 -22.53
CA PRO A 260 20.78 2.45 -22.28
C PRO A 260 21.76 3.12 -23.25
N GLU A 261 21.26 3.54 -24.41
CA GLU A 261 21.99 4.06 -25.56
C GLU A 261 22.40 5.54 -25.39
N ASP A 262 21.76 6.29 -24.48
CA ASP A 262 21.99 7.72 -24.26
C ASP A 262 22.93 8.01 -23.05
N VAL A 263 23.45 6.96 -22.39
CA VAL A 263 24.18 7.06 -21.12
C VAL A 263 25.69 6.91 -21.30
N GLU A 264 26.30 7.64 -22.24
CA GLU A 264 27.77 7.71 -22.35
C GLU A 264 28.42 8.79 -21.48
N SER A 265 27.65 9.56 -20.69
CA SER A 265 28.21 10.66 -19.86
C SER A 265 27.64 10.82 -18.45
N SER A 266 26.72 9.95 -18.02
CA SER A 266 26.13 10.01 -16.68
C SER A 266 26.89 9.09 -15.71
N ILE A 267 27.04 9.53 -14.48
CA ILE A 267 27.81 8.96 -13.35
C ILE A 267 27.36 7.52 -12.92
N PHE A 268 26.49 6.88 -13.70
CA PHE A 268 25.83 5.60 -13.41
C PHE A 268 26.08 4.63 -14.57
N SER A 269 27.13 3.81 -14.46
CA SER A 269 27.42 2.73 -15.42
C SER A 269 26.59 1.50 -15.06
N PHE A 270 25.67 1.10 -15.95
CA PHE A 270 24.85 -0.09 -15.76
C PHE A 270 25.67 -1.37 -16.03
N SER A 271 25.80 -2.24 -15.03
CA SER A 271 26.38 -3.58 -15.23
C SER A 271 25.41 -4.46 -16.01
N THR A 272 25.94 -5.27 -16.93
CA THR A 272 25.28 -6.10 -17.95
C THR A 272 24.39 -7.26 -17.46
N ASN A 273 23.88 -7.21 -16.24
CA ASN A 273 22.89 -8.18 -15.77
C ASN A 273 21.48 -7.70 -16.16
N PHE A 274 20.57 -8.62 -16.45
CA PHE A 274 19.16 -8.43 -16.81
C PHE A 274 18.31 -7.74 -15.70
N GLU A 275 18.86 -6.78 -14.97
CA GLU A 275 18.19 -6.05 -13.90
C GLU A 275 17.54 -4.77 -14.45
N ASP A 276 16.33 -4.49 -13.97
CA ASP A 276 15.62 -3.23 -14.24
C ASP A 276 16.51 -2.02 -13.89
N PRO A 277 16.70 -1.04 -14.78
CA PRO A 277 17.53 0.15 -14.54
C PRO A 277 17.19 0.86 -13.23
N SER A 278 15.92 0.85 -12.82
CA SER A 278 15.47 1.45 -11.56
C SER A 278 16.03 0.71 -10.34
N THR A 279 16.01 -0.62 -10.37
CA THR A 279 16.59 -1.47 -9.33
C THR A 279 18.10 -1.25 -9.22
N ALA A 280 18.82 -1.25 -10.35
CA ALA A 280 20.28 -1.06 -10.36
C ALA A 280 20.67 0.32 -9.80
N THR A 281 19.97 1.37 -10.24
CA THR A 281 20.19 2.75 -9.79
C THR A 281 19.96 2.90 -8.29
N TYR A 282 18.88 2.31 -7.77
CA TYR A 282 18.57 2.39 -6.35
C TYR A 282 19.55 1.58 -5.48
N LEU A 283 19.96 0.40 -5.95
CA LEU A 283 20.98 -0.39 -5.29
C LEU A 283 22.30 0.37 -5.21
N GLN A 284 22.67 1.10 -6.28
CA GLN A 284 23.82 1.99 -6.27
C GLN A 284 23.67 3.14 -5.28
N PHE A 285 22.49 3.78 -5.21
CA PHE A 285 22.19 4.81 -4.21
C PHE A 285 22.40 4.31 -2.78
N LEU A 286 21.91 3.11 -2.44
CA LEU A 286 22.11 2.51 -1.12
C LEU A 286 23.59 2.19 -0.84
N LYS A 287 24.30 1.58 -1.80
CA LYS A 287 25.73 1.26 -1.66
C LYS A 287 26.60 2.51 -1.53
N GLU A 288 26.30 3.55 -2.27
CA GLU A 288 26.99 4.84 -2.20
C GLU A 288 26.74 5.51 -0.83
N GLY A 289 25.52 5.43 -0.31
CA GLY A 289 25.22 5.88 1.05
C GLY A 289 26.07 5.16 2.11
N LEU A 290 26.24 3.85 2.00
CA LEU A 290 27.12 3.07 2.88
C LEU A 290 28.58 3.48 2.71
N HIS A 291 29.04 3.71 1.48
CA HIS A 291 30.42 4.13 1.20
C HIS A 291 30.71 5.50 1.83
N ARG A 292 29.83 6.48 1.63
CA ARG A 292 29.94 7.83 2.17
C ARG A 292 29.82 7.89 3.69
N ALA A 293 29.18 6.90 4.32
CA ALA A 293 29.09 6.79 5.76
C ALA A 293 30.38 6.26 6.40
N LYS A 294 31.25 5.55 5.67
CA LYS A 294 32.48 4.92 6.22
C LYS A 294 33.35 5.88 7.04
N PRO A 295 33.61 7.14 6.64
CA PRO A 295 34.43 8.07 7.43
C PRO A 295 33.81 8.40 8.80
N TYR A 296 32.49 8.32 8.93
CA TYR A 296 31.76 8.63 10.16
C TYR A 296 31.56 7.41 11.07
N LEU A 297 31.83 6.21 10.55
CA LEU A 297 31.73 4.94 11.28
C LEU A 297 33.10 4.44 11.77
N GLN A 298 34.20 5.11 11.41
CA GLN A 298 35.52 4.84 11.97
C GLN A 298 35.65 5.51 13.36
N PRO A 299 36.22 4.80 14.35
CA PRO A 299 36.34 5.29 15.73
C PRO A 299 37.31 6.46 15.90
#